data_AF-A0A9X3QWF5-F1
#
_entry.id   AF-A0A9X3QWF5-F1
#
_cell.length_a   1.000
_cell.length_b   1.000
_cell.length_c   1.000
_cell.angle_alpha   90.00
_cell.angle_beta   90.00
_cell.angle_gamma   90.00
#
_symmetry.space_group_name_H-M   'P 1'
#
loop_
_entity.id
_entity.type
_entity.pdbx_description
1 polymer ?
#
loop_
_entity_poly.entity_id
_entity_poly.type
_entity_poly.pdbx_seq_one_letter_code
_entity_poly.pdbx_strand_id
1 'polypeptide(L)'
;MQDHSPGDHADKLTQAQLDLALLFMTDLHVGSERLYKIKRKGTSLNLRYEIDGEMHRRSYLSALSWRAILLFALTEGKNVAVHEMDELGRYQRLFPKTLLRRLQWHARPNANFPPVAKLYEPNGKAVMLLTRSRLCGHAVDALHNLTDGGPVFQPLWISDIMALRPMLGVELIRDEAFSANTPISAYLEAAAMTRRIVEEPELSALPLTGNVSRLATQPSSKAVRSVFDQACRANPALEALRRLTIYDDYSFA
;
A
#
# COMPACT_ATOMS: atom_id res chain seq x y z
N MET A 1 12.22 27.51 44.14
CA MET A 1 12.73 27.48 42.74
C MET A 1 13.49 26.19 42.57
N GLN A 2 12.86 25.20 41.96
CA GLN A 2 13.55 24.04 41.39
C GLN A 2 12.95 23.86 40.01
N ASP A 3 13.83 23.92 39.02
CA ASP A 3 13.53 23.99 37.60
C ASP A 3 12.64 22.83 37.15
N HIS A 4 11.47 23.19 36.64
CA HIS A 4 10.71 22.31 35.75
C HIS A 4 11.39 22.36 34.38
N SER A 5 12.30 21.43 34.12
CA SER A 5 12.75 21.15 32.76
C SER A 5 11.53 20.87 31.88
N PRO A 6 11.29 21.64 30.80
CA PRO A 6 10.18 21.38 29.90
C PRO A 6 10.44 20.05 29.19
N GLY A 7 9.43 19.19 29.22
CA GLY A 7 9.52 17.77 28.89
C GLY A 7 10.05 17.45 27.49
N ASP A 8 10.77 16.34 27.45
CA ASP A 8 11.35 15.61 26.31
C ASP A 8 10.28 14.99 25.37
N HIS A 9 9.12 15.66 25.22
CA HIS A 9 7.97 15.20 24.44
C HIS A 9 7.86 15.85 23.05
N ALA A 10 8.87 16.64 22.65
CA ALA A 10 8.97 17.12 21.28
C ALA A 10 9.46 15.99 20.35
N ASP A 11 8.68 15.72 19.31
CA ASP A 11 9.11 15.16 18.01
C ASP A 11 9.34 13.64 17.86
N LYS A 12 8.51 12.79 18.46
CA LYS A 12 8.32 11.44 17.91
C LYS A 12 7.18 11.44 16.89
N LEU A 13 7.53 11.25 15.62
CA LEU A 13 6.57 11.08 14.53
C LEU A 13 5.64 9.89 14.80
N THR A 14 4.35 10.06 14.52
CA THR A 14 3.37 8.99 14.68
C THR A 14 3.51 7.96 13.56
N GLN A 15 3.09 6.72 13.80
CA GLN A 15 3.08 5.68 12.75
C GLN A 15 2.25 6.12 11.53
N ALA A 16 1.16 6.86 11.75
CA ALA A 16 0.36 7.41 10.66
C ALA A 16 1.15 8.40 9.79
N GLN A 17 2.00 9.24 10.38
CA GLN A 17 2.87 10.15 9.64
C GLN A 17 3.92 9.40 8.82
N LEU A 18 4.50 8.32 9.37
CA LEU A 18 5.43 7.45 8.65
C LEU A 18 4.75 6.77 7.45
N ASP A 19 3.57 6.17 7.67
CA ASP A 19 2.80 5.51 6.62
C ASP A 19 2.40 6.48 5.51
N LEU A 20 1.93 7.68 5.87
CA LEU A 20 1.60 8.72 4.90
C LEU A 20 2.83 9.13 4.08
N ALA A 21 3.99 9.33 4.71
CA ALA A 21 5.22 9.65 3.98
C ALA A 21 5.53 8.59 2.92
N LEU A 22 5.52 7.31 3.30
CA LEU A 22 5.77 6.19 2.39
C LEU A 22 4.75 6.13 1.23
N LEU A 23 3.47 6.36 1.54
CA LEU A 23 2.37 6.37 0.57
C LEU A 23 2.42 7.57 -0.40
N PHE A 24 3.02 8.69 0.00
CA PHE A 24 3.23 9.86 -0.86
C PHE A 24 4.63 9.91 -1.52
N MET A 25 5.43 8.86 -1.36
CA MET A 25 6.67 8.69 -2.12
C MET A 25 6.51 7.72 -3.29
N THR A 26 5.34 7.09 -3.43
CA THR A 26 5.10 6.02 -4.40
C THR A 26 3.84 6.28 -5.24
N ASP A 27 3.90 5.84 -6.50
CA ASP A 27 2.80 5.90 -7.45
C ASP A 27 2.56 4.48 -7.98
N LEU A 28 1.30 4.05 -7.98
CA LEU A 28 0.95 2.78 -8.62
C LEU A 28 1.06 2.95 -10.13
N HIS A 29 2.00 2.22 -10.73
CA HIS A 29 2.16 2.11 -12.16
C HIS A 29 1.52 0.81 -12.66
N VAL A 30 0.87 0.89 -13.82
CA VAL A 30 0.33 -0.25 -14.56
C VAL A 30 0.88 -0.15 -15.99
N GLY A 31 1.67 -1.13 -16.39
CA GLY A 31 2.57 -1.01 -17.53
C GLY A 31 3.54 0.17 -17.35
N SER A 32 3.61 1.03 -18.37
CA SER A 32 4.38 2.27 -18.36
C SER A 32 3.61 3.49 -17.81
N GLU A 33 2.33 3.33 -17.46
CA GLU A 33 1.46 4.44 -17.07
C GLU A 33 1.21 4.51 -15.57
N ARG A 34 0.93 5.71 -15.07
CA ARG A 34 0.51 5.93 -13.68
C ARG A 34 -1.00 5.80 -13.57
N LEU A 35 -1.49 5.03 -12.60
CA LEU A 35 -2.92 4.80 -12.42
C LEU A 35 -3.73 6.10 -12.42
N TYR A 36 -3.28 7.13 -11.69
CA TYR A 36 -4.03 8.38 -11.58
C TYR A 36 -4.11 9.19 -12.88
N LYS A 37 -3.19 8.97 -13.83
CA LYS A 37 -3.17 9.66 -15.14
C LYS A 37 -4.08 8.99 -16.16
N ILE A 38 -4.46 7.73 -15.93
CA ILE A 38 -5.27 6.98 -16.88
C ILE A 38 -6.70 7.50 -16.79
N LYS A 39 -7.13 8.21 -17.83
CA LYS A 39 -8.48 8.76 -17.95
C LYS A 39 -9.21 8.05 -19.07
N ARG A 40 -10.08 7.10 -18.74
CA ARG A 40 -10.97 6.46 -19.71
C ARG A 40 -12.39 7.02 -19.52
N LYS A 41 -13.10 7.27 -20.63
CA LYS A 41 -14.47 7.79 -20.56
C LYS A 41 -15.37 6.73 -19.89
N GLY A 42 -16.17 7.16 -18.91
CA GLY A 42 -17.09 6.27 -18.20
C GLY A 42 -16.46 5.45 -17.07
N THR A 43 -15.18 5.68 -16.73
CA THR A 43 -14.54 5.00 -15.60
C THR A 43 -14.56 5.86 -14.34
N SER A 44 -15.06 5.33 -13.23
CA SER A 44 -15.01 6.00 -11.93
C SER A 44 -14.92 4.98 -10.79
N LEU A 45 -14.28 5.38 -9.69
CA LEU A 45 -14.28 4.62 -8.45
C LEU A 45 -15.42 5.11 -7.56
N ASN A 46 -16.43 4.26 -7.34
CA ASN A 46 -17.51 4.54 -6.41
C ASN A 46 -17.09 4.18 -4.98
N LEU A 47 -17.42 5.03 -4.01
CA LEU A 47 -17.18 4.77 -2.60
C LEU A 47 -18.42 5.05 -1.75
N ARG A 48 -18.58 4.23 -0.72
CA ARG A 48 -19.43 4.49 0.44
C ARG A 48 -18.56 4.40 1.68
N TYR A 49 -18.45 5.50 2.41
CA TYR A 49 -17.55 5.63 3.56
C TYR A 49 -18.19 6.51 4.63
N GLU A 50 -17.67 6.42 5.84
CA GLU A 50 -18.10 7.17 7.01
C GLU A 50 -16.93 8.03 7.49
N ILE A 51 -17.20 9.29 7.86
CA ILE A 51 -16.26 10.16 8.58
C ILE A 51 -16.96 10.64 9.85
N ASP A 52 -16.41 10.31 11.02
CA ASP A 52 -16.97 10.68 12.34
C ASP A 52 -18.49 10.42 12.49
N GLY A 53 -18.96 9.27 11.99
CA GLY A 53 -20.39 8.91 12.01
C GLY A 53 -21.21 9.41 10.83
N GLU A 54 -20.69 10.33 10.01
CA GLU A 54 -21.40 10.85 8.83
C GLU A 54 -21.15 9.96 7.60
N MET A 55 -22.23 9.40 7.05
CA MET A 55 -22.19 8.57 5.86
C MET A 55 -22.11 9.39 4.58
N HIS A 56 -21.11 9.09 3.74
CA HIS A 56 -20.90 9.71 2.45
C HIS A 56 -20.96 8.69 1.31
N ARG A 57 -21.46 9.15 0.16
CA ARG A 57 -21.41 8.43 -1.11
C ARG A 57 -20.86 9.34 -2.20
N ARG A 58 -19.83 8.87 -2.89
CA ARG A 58 -19.10 9.64 -3.91
C ARG A 58 -18.64 8.75 -5.05
N SER A 59 -18.46 9.35 -6.23
CA SER A 59 -17.85 8.72 -7.39
C SER A 59 -16.68 9.58 -7.83
N TYR A 60 -15.48 9.01 -7.89
CA TYR A 60 -14.26 9.74 -8.20
C TYR A 60 -13.70 9.32 -9.54
N LEU A 61 -13.34 10.33 -10.35
CA LEU A 61 -12.72 10.13 -11.66
C LEU A 61 -11.19 9.89 -11.57
N SER A 62 -10.61 10.02 -10.38
CA SER A 62 -9.19 9.79 -10.15
C SER A 62 -8.95 9.23 -8.75
N ALA A 63 -8.04 8.26 -8.63
CA ALA A 63 -7.63 7.69 -7.36
C ALA A 63 -7.03 8.75 -6.41
N LEU A 64 -6.39 9.80 -6.94
CA LEU A 64 -5.81 10.88 -6.12
C LEU A 64 -6.87 11.67 -5.34
N SER A 65 -8.08 11.83 -5.87
CA SER A 65 -9.15 12.59 -5.19
C SER A 65 -9.53 11.95 -3.86
N TRP A 66 -9.60 10.62 -3.82
CA TRP A 66 -9.88 9.89 -2.59
C TRP A 66 -8.71 9.95 -1.59
N ARG A 67 -7.46 9.78 -2.07
CA ARG A 67 -6.27 9.91 -1.22
C ARG A 67 -6.20 11.27 -0.52
N ALA A 68 -6.56 12.35 -1.22
CA ALA A 68 -6.59 13.69 -0.64
C ALA A 68 -7.64 13.82 0.47
N ILE A 69 -8.85 13.27 0.28
CA ILE A 69 -9.90 13.29 1.30
C ILE A 69 -9.49 12.49 2.54
N LEU A 70 -8.94 11.29 2.35
CA LEU A 70 -8.40 10.50 3.45
C LEU A 70 -7.30 11.26 4.20
N LEU A 71 -6.39 11.90 3.46
CA LEU A 71 -5.32 12.68 4.07
C LEU A 71 -5.91 13.77 4.97
N PHE A 72 -6.80 14.62 4.44
CA PHE A 72 -7.39 15.70 5.24
C PHE A 72 -8.09 15.18 6.49
N ALA A 73 -8.95 14.17 6.33
CA ALA A 73 -9.68 13.58 7.45
C ALA A 73 -8.72 13.02 8.52
N LEU A 74 -7.70 12.26 8.12
CA LEU A 74 -6.75 11.66 9.05
C LEU A 74 -5.84 12.71 9.72
N THR A 75 -5.45 13.77 8.99
CA THR A 75 -4.67 14.88 9.58
C THR A 75 -5.47 15.71 10.57
N GLU A 76 -6.80 15.77 10.41
CA GLU A 76 -7.73 16.39 11.35
C GLU A 76 -8.09 15.48 12.53
N GLY A 77 -7.51 14.27 12.61
CA GLY A 77 -7.80 13.30 13.67
C GLY A 77 -9.16 12.63 13.55
N LYS A 78 -9.80 12.71 12.39
CA LYS A 78 -11.12 12.13 12.14
C LYS A 78 -11.04 10.62 11.94
N ASN A 79 -12.08 9.92 12.37
CA ASN A 79 -12.22 8.49 12.14
C ASN A 79 -12.82 8.26 10.76
N VAL A 80 -12.15 7.46 9.92
CA VAL A 80 -12.65 7.10 8.59
C VAL A 80 -12.86 5.60 8.48
N ALA A 81 -14.07 5.19 8.09
CA ALA A 81 -14.39 3.80 7.79
C ALA A 81 -14.88 3.66 6.34
N VAL A 82 -14.29 2.74 5.58
CA VAL A 82 -14.76 2.41 4.22
C VAL A 82 -15.72 1.24 4.31
N HIS A 83 -16.91 1.38 3.73
CA HIS A 83 -17.93 0.33 3.67
C HIS A 83 -18.00 -0.31 2.30
N GLU A 84 -18.00 0.47 1.22
CA GLU A 84 -18.00 -0.03 -0.14
C GLU A 84 -16.98 0.71 -0.98
N MET A 85 -16.40 0.00 -1.93
CA MET A 85 -15.51 0.56 -2.91
C MET A 85 -15.68 -0.22 -4.22
N ASP A 86 -15.74 0.51 -5.33
CA ASP A 86 -15.97 0.00 -6.69
C ASP A 86 -17.40 -0.51 -6.93
N GLU A 87 -17.70 -1.75 -6.54
CA GLU A 87 -19.01 -2.40 -6.68
C GLU A 87 -19.50 -2.96 -5.35
N LEU A 88 -20.82 -3.14 -5.22
CA LEU A 88 -21.44 -3.64 -4.00
C LEU A 88 -20.83 -5.00 -3.58
N GLY A 89 -20.34 -5.06 -2.34
CA GLY A 89 -19.75 -6.25 -1.75
C GLY A 89 -18.32 -6.54 -2.20
N ARG A 90 -17.81 -5.86 -3.24
CA ARG A 90 -16.49 -6.19 -3.80
C ARG A 90 -15.37 -5.89 -2.81
N TYR A 91 -15.46 -4.74 -2.13
CA TYR A 91 -14.48 -4.36 -1.11
C TYR A 91 -14.38 -5.43 -0.01
N GLN A 92 -15.51 -5.89 0.53
CA GLN A 92 -15.52 -6.90 1.59
C GLN A 92 -15.10 -8.29 1.09
N ARG A 93 -15.30 -8.61 -0.19
CA ARG A 93 -14.81 -9.87 -0.79
C ARG A 93 -13.28 -9.88 -0.94
N LEU A 94 -12.69 -8.79 -1.42
CA LEU A 94 -11.23 -8.67 -1.59
C LEU A 94 -10.52 -8.44 -0.25
N PHE A 95 -11.08 -7.59 0.61
CA PHE A 95 -10.51 -7.19 1.90
C PHE A 95 -11.48 -7.47 3.06
N PRO A 96 -11.82 -8.75 3.32
CA PRO A 96 -12.68 -9.11 4.44
C PRO A 96 -12.04 -8.70 5.77
N LYS A 97 -12.86 -8.44 6.79
CA LYS A 97 -12.38 -8.03 8.13
C LYS A 97 -11.34 -8.98 8.72
N THR A 98 -11.45 -10.28 8.44
CA THR A 98 -10.48 -11.30 8.86
C THR A 98 -9.11 -11.09 8.22
N LEU A 99 -9.05 -10.78 6.92
CA LEU A 99 -7.81 -10.44 6.21
C LEU A 99 -7.21 -9.15 6.75
N LEU A 100 -8.02 -8.08 6.89
CA LEU A 100 -7.54 -6.79 7.41
C LEU A 100 -6.94 -6.93 8.83
N ARG A 101 -7.55 -7.75 9.69
CA ARG A 101 -6.99 -8.07 11.03
C ARG A 101 -5.65 -8.80 10.95
N ARG A 102 -5.49 -9.77 10.04
CA ARG A 102 -4.22 -10.48 9.83
C ARG A 102 -3.14 -9.54 9.30
N LEU A 103 -3.47 -8.70 8.31
CA LEU A 103 -2.57 -7.66 7.80
C LEU A 103 -2.15 -6.68 8.91
N GLN A 104 -3.07 -6.30 9.80
CA GLN A 104 -2.77 -5.44 10.95
C GLN A 104 -1.85 -6.12 11.95
N TRP A 105 -2.02 -7.42 12.20
CA TRP A 105 -1.10 -8.19 13.03
C TRP A 105 0.33 -8.22 12.44
N HIS A 106 0.45 -8.29 11.12
CA HIS A 106 1.73 -8.25 10.40
C HIS A 106 2.37 -6.85 10.32
N ALA A 107 1.66 -5.79 10.75
CA ALA A 107 2.17 -4.41 10.76
C ALA A 107 3.13 -4.10 11.92
N ARG A 108 3.56 -5.12 12.68
CA ARG A 108 4.54 -4.98 13.75
C ARG A 108 5.89 -4.54 13.18
N PRO A 109 6.65 -3.69 13.89
CA PRO A 109 7.99 -3.29 13.46
C PRO A 109 8.91 -4.49 13.21
N ASN A 110 9.82 -4.36 12.25
CA ASN A 110 10.87 -5.35 11.94
C ASN A 110 10.36 -6.75 11.56
N ALA A 111 9.12 -6.83 11.05
CA ALA A 111 8.46 -8.10 10.76
C ALA A 111 8.77 -8.66 9.36
N ASN A 112 9.53 -9.75 9.27
CA ASN A 112 9.76 -10.52 8.04
C ASN A 112 8.80 -11.73 7.94
N PHE A 113 7.49 -11.47 8.05
CA PHE A 113 6.48 -12.53 8.02
C PHE A 113 6.20 -13.01 6.57
N PRO A 114 5.65 -14.23 6.42
CA PRO A 114 5.07 -14.66 5.15
C PRO A 114 3.97 -13.71 4.65
N PRO A 115 3.79 -13.57 3.32
CA PRO A 115 2.65 -12.85 2.76
C PRO A 115 1.31 -13.39 3.31
N VAL A 116 0.38 -12.48 3.60
CA VAL A 116 -0.91 -12.80 4.21
C VAL A 116 -1.94 -13.24 3.19
N ALA A 117 -1.91 -12.65 2.00
CA ALA A 117 -2.86 -12.93 0.93
C ALA A 117 -2.21 -12.75 -0.43
N LYS A 118 -2.78 -13.44 -1.41
CA LYS A 118 -2.51 -13.27 -2.83
C LYS A 118 -3.77 -12.78 -3.53
N LEU A 119 -3.61 -11.72 -4.30
CA LEU A 119 -4.59 -11.27 -5.28
C LEU A 119 -4.06 -11.61 -6.67
N TYR A 120 -4.92 -12.11 -7.55
CA TYR A 120 -4.55 -12.42 -8.94
C TYR A 120 -5.67 -12.05 -9.90
N GLU A 121 -5.30 -11.82 -11.16
CA GLU A 121 -6.24 -11.62 -12.25
C GLU A 121 -6.49 -12.94 -12.98
N PRO A 122 -7.72 -13.50 -12.98
CA PRO A 122 -7.99 -14.82 -13.54
C PRO A 122 -7.69 -14.95 -15.03
N ASN A 123 -7.95 -13.89 -15.78
CA ASN A 123 -7.81 -13.86 -17.24
C ASN A 123 -6.55 -13.12 -17.70
N GLY A 124 -5.64 -12.84 -16.78
CA GLY A 124 -4.45 -12.05 -17.06
C GLY A 124 -3.23 -12.57 -16.32
N LYS A 125 -2.26 -11.68 -16.14
CA LYS A 125 -0.96 -12.03 -15.54
C LYS A 125 -0.69 -11.28 -14.25
N ALA A 126 -1.60 -10.38 -13.85
CA ALA A 126 -1.43 -9.59 -12.64
C ALA A 126 -1.51 -10.49 -11.40
N VAL A 127 -0.50 -10.38 -10.55
CA VAL A 127 -0.37 -11.03 -9.25
C VAL A 127 0.14 -10.00 -8.25
N MET A 128 -0.40 -10.07 -7.04
CA MET A 128 -0.04 -9.21 -5.92
C MET A 128 -0.06 -9.99 -4.62
N LEU A 129 1.07 -10.01 -3.91
CA LEU A 129 1.19 -10.56 -2.56
C LEU A 129 1.09 -9.43 -1.54
N LEU A 130 0.14 -9.52 -0.62
CA LEU A 130 -0.10 -8.53 0.44
C LEU A 130 0.58 -8.99 1.73
N THR A 131 1.34 -8.10 2.37
CA THR A 131 2.21 -8.49 3.50
C THR A 131 1.74 -7.92 4.83
N ARG A 132 1.44 -6.62 4.90
CA ARG A 132 1.01 -5.95 6.14
C ARG A 132 0.08 -4.78 5.84
N SER A 133 -0.68 -4.39 6.87
CA SER A 133 -1.52 -3.19 6.87
C SER A 133 -0.67 -1.94 7.06
N ARG A 134 -1.13 -0.83 6.48
CA ARG A 134 -0.64 0.53 6.73
C ARG A 134 -1.83 1.47 6.92
N LEU A 135 -1.58 2.58 7.60
CA LEU A 135 -2.53 3.69 7.76
C LEU A 135 -3.90 3.17 8.22
N CYS A 136 -3.91 2.45 9.35
CA CYS A 136 -5.13 1.92 9.97
C CYS A 136 -6.00 1.05 9.04
N GLY A 137 -5.38 0.32 8.11
CA GLY A 137 -6.08 -0.59 7.18
C GLY A 137 -6.59 0.08 5.91
N HIS A 138 -6.19 1.32 5.63
CA HIS A 138 -6.49 2.01 4.35
C HIS A 138 -5.45 1.73 3.26
N ALA A 139 -4.30 1.16 3.65
CA ALA A 139 -3.21 0.82 2.76
C ALA A 139 -2.56 -0.51 3.16
N VAL A 140 -1.75 -1.05 2.27
CA VAL A 140 -1.03 -2.31 2.44
C VAL A 140 0.36 -2.24 1.80
N ASP A 141 1.32 -2.98 2.33
CA ASP A 141 2.52 -3.32 1.57
C ASP A 141 2.22 -4.46 0.60
N ALA A 142 2.74 -4.33 -0.63
CA ALA A 142 2.46 -5.27 -1.69
C ALA A 142 3.69 -5.53 -2.59
N LEU A 143 3.96 -6.81 -2.86
CA LEU A 143 4.82 -7.26 -3.96
C LEU A 143 3.91 -7.56 -5.16
N HIS A 144 4.05 -6.83 -6.26
CA HIS A 144 3.17 -6.97 -7.43
C HIS A 144 3.92 -6.87 -8.76
N ASN A 145 3.35 -7.40 -9.83
CA ASN A 145 3.95 -7.42 -11.18
C ASN A 145 3.19 -6.57 -12.21
N LEU A 146 2.53 -5.51 -11.75
CA LEU A 146 1.69 -4.65 -12.61
C LEU A 146 2.50 -3.77 -13.58
N THR A 147 3.83 -3.67 -13.44
CA THR A 147 4.67 -2.78 -14.26
C THR A 147 5.41 -3.53 -15.36
N ASP A 148 5.78 -2.85 -16.44
CA ASP A 148 6.59 -3.43 -17.52
C ASP A 148 8.05 -3.70 -17.10
N GLY A 149 8.50 -3.10 -16.00
CA GLY A 149 9.88 -3.22 -15.49
C GLY A 149 10.13 -4.43 -14.58
N GLY A 150 9.13 -5.29 -14.38
CA GLY A 150 9.17 -6.44 -13.48
C GLY A 150 8.46 -6.19 -12.13
N PRO A 151 8.66 -7.10 -11.16
CA PRO A 151 8.04 -7.01 -9.84
C PRO A 151 8.50 -5.78 -9.05
N VAL A 152 7.57 -5.18 -8.34
CA VAL A 152 7.77 -4.00 -7.48
C VAL A 152 7.26 -4.33 -6.08
N PHE A 153 8.03 -3.95 -5.07
CA PHE A 153 7.61 -3.99 -3.67
C PHE A 153 7.41 -2.57 -3.17
N GLN A 154 6.17 -2.19 -2.86
CA GLN A 154 5.83 -0.82 -2.45
C GLN A 154 4.56 -0.77 -1.59
N PRO A 155 4.33 0.32 -0.84
CA PRO A 155 3.09 0.54 -0.14
C PRO A 155 2.03 1.03 -1.14
N LEU A 156 0.84 0.45 -1.08
CA LEU A 156 -0.28 0.77 -1.97
C LEU A 156 -1.50 1.16 -1.15
N TRP A 157 -2.21 2.17 -1.61
CA TRP A 157 -3.56 2.43 -1.10
C TRP A 157 -4.46 1.31 -1.57
N ILE A 158 -5.31 0.81 -0.67
CA ILE A 158 -6.34 -0.17 -1.06
C ILE A 158 -7.23 0.40 -2.17
N SER A 159 -7.49 1.71 -2.13
CA SER A 159 -8.25 2.39 -3.18
C SER A 159 -7.63 2.33 -4.56
N ASP A 160 -6.30 2.28 -4.66
CA ASP A 160 -5.65 2.14 -5.95
C ASP A 160 -5.83 0.72 -6.49
N ILE A 161 -5.69 -0.28 -5.62
CA ILE A 161 -5.96 -1.69 -5.94
C ILE A 161 -7.40 -1.85 -6.41
N MET A 162 -8.35 -1.21 -5.71
CA MET A 162 -9.76 -1.28 -6.06
C MET A 162 -10.09 -0.52 -7.35
N ALA A 163 -9.34 0.54 -7.69
CA ALA A 163 -9.51 1.31 -8.92
C ALA A 163 -9.04 0.58 -10.19
N LEU A 164 -8.20 -0.45 -10.06
CA LEU A 164 -7.69 -1.23 -11.20
C LEU A 164 -8.81 -1.76 -12.11
N ARG A 165 -9.88 -2.33 -11.52
CA ARG A 165 -11.00 -2.86 -12.29
C ARG A 165 -11.80 -1.77 -13.02
N PRO A 166 -12.41 -0.78 -12.34
CA PRO A 166 -13.24 0.21 -13.01
C PRO A 166 -12.43 1.12 -13.94
N MET A 167 -11.13 1.35 -13.70
CA MET A 167 -10.31 2.23 -14.53
C MET A 167 -9.61 1.50 -15.69
N LEU A 168 -9.17 0.25 -15.47
CA LEU A 168 -8.30 -0.46 -16.42
C LEU A 168 -8.87 -1.78 -16.92
N GLY A 169 -9.92 -2.30 -16.28
CA GLY A 169 -10.43 -3.64 -16.53
C GLY A 169 -9.63 -4.75 -15.86
N VAL A 170 -8.64 -4.41 -15.02
CA VAL A 170 -7.82 -5.40 -14.30
C VAL A 170 -8.58 -5.88 -13.07
N GLU A 171 -9.23 -7.04 -13.21
CA GLU A 171 -10.04 -7.63 -12.15
C GLU A 171 -9.23 -8.56 -11.27
N LEU A 172 -8.75 -8.02 -10.15
CA LEU A 172 -8.13 -8.84 -9.10
C LEU A 172 -9.21 -9.53 -8.26
N ILE A 173 -9.00 -10.83 -8.02
CA ILE A 173 -9.71 -11.63 -7.03
C ILE A 173 -8.73 -12.18 -5.99
N ARG A 174 -9.26 -12.56 -4.82
CA ARG A 174 -8.46 -13.18 -3.76
C ARG A 174 -8.30 -14.67 -4.04
N ASP A 175 -7.08 -15.17 -3.93
CA ASP A 175 -6.82 -16.61 -3.87
C ASP A 175 -7.16 -17.11 -2.47
N GLU A 176 -8.26 -17.86 -2.34
CA GLU A 176 -8.71 -18.39 -1.04
C GLU A 176 -7.89 -19.60 -0.58
N ALA A 177 -7.21 -20.28 -1.50
CA ALA A 177 -6.34 -21.41 -1.22
C ALA A 177 -4.90 -20.99 -0.91
N PHE A 178 -4.56 -19.71 -1.14
CA PHE A 178 -3.23 -19.20 -0.88
C PHE A 178 -2.83 -19.35 0.58
N SER A 179 -1.70 -20.03 0.79
CA SER A 179 -1.03 -20.18 2.08
C SER A 179 0.46 -20.08 1.84
N ALA A 180 1.10 -19.08 2.45
CA ALA A 180 2.54 -18.90 2.40
C ALA A 180 3.15 -19.24 3.76
N ASN A 181 4.26 -19.99 3.72
CA ASN A 181 5.05 -20.35 4.88
C ASN A 181 6.43 -19.68 4.85
N THR A 182 6.88 -19.30 3.66
CA THR A 182 8.17 -18.66 3.46
C THR A 182 8.05 -17.15 3.70
N PRO A 183 9.02 -16.50 4.37
CA PRO A 183 8.96 -15.07 4.64
C PRO A 183 9.03 -14.22 3.37
N ILE A 184 8.47 -13.00 3.41
CA ILE A 184 8.48 -12.06 2.26
C ILE A 184 9.89 -11.81 1.69
N SER A 185 10.93 -11.77 2.52
CA SER A 185 12.34 -11.70 2.08
C SER A 185 12.69 -12.68 0.96
N ALA A 186 12.29 -13.95 1.10
CA ALA A 186 12.55 -14.98 0.10
C ALA A 186 11.85 -14.67 -1.22
N TYR A 187 10.59 -14.21 -1.16
CA TYR A 187 9.84 -13.80 -2.36
C TYR A 187 10.51 -12.60 -3.04
N LEU A 188 11.08 -11.66 -2.27
CA LEU A 188 11.80 -10.50 -2.82
C LEU A 188 13.12 -10.92 -3.49
N GLU A 189 13.90 -11.80 -2.85
CA GLU A 189 15.12 -12.37 -3.44
C GLU A 189 14.80 -13.14 -4.72
N ALA A 190 13.79 -14.02 -4.68
CA ALA A 190 13.32 -14.75 -5.85
C ALA A 190 12.81 -13.82 -6.96
N ALA A 191 12.10 -12.75 -6.63
CA ALA A 191 11.64 -11.77 -7.61
C ALA A 191 12.81 -11.01 -8.26
N ALA A 192 13.87 -10.71 -7.49
CA ALA A 192 15.08 -10.12 -8.03
C ALA A 192 15.82 -11.08 -8.98
N MET A 193 15.90 -12.37 -8.62
CA MET A 193 16.55 -13.41 -9.42
C MET A 193 15.79 -13.75 -10.71
N THR A 194 14.47 -13.94 -10.60
CA THR A 194 13.64 -14.50 -11.68
C THR A 194 12.92 -13.44 -12.50
N ARG A 195 12.91 -12.17 -12.04
CA ARG A 195 12.15 -11.07 -12.64
C ARG A 195 10.63 -11.32 -12.69
N ARG A 196 10.10 -12.20 -11.83
CA ARG A 196 8.66 -12.46 -11.67
C ARG A 196 8.33 -12.85 -10.23
N ILE A 197 7.04 -12.83 -9.89
CA ILE A 197 6.58 -13.39 -8.61
C ILE A 197 6.41 -14.89 -8.79
N VAL A 198 7.08 -15.68 -7.96
CA VAL A 198 7.05 -17.14 -7.98
C VAL A 198 6.15 -17.68 -6.86
N GLU A 199 5.64 -18.90 -7.04
CA GLU A 199 4.85 -19.62 -6.01
C GLU A 199 5.77 -20.46 -5.09
N GLU A 200 5.27 -20.86 -3.92
CA GLU A 200 6.02 -21.64 -2.90
C GLU A 200 6.79 -22.86 -3.42
N PRO A 201 6.23 -23.73 -4.30
CA PRO A 201 6.96 -24.90 -4.79
C PRO A 201 8.21 -24.53 -5.58
N GLU A 202 8.13 -23.46 -6.37
CA GLU A 202 9.29 -22.96 -7.12
C GLU A 202 10.24 -22.21 -6.20
N LEU A 203 9.71 -21.41 -5.27
CA LEU A 203 10.49 -20.66 -4.29
C LEU A 203 11.43 -21.58 -3.51
N SER A 204 10.94 -22.76 -3.12
CA SER A 204 11.69 -23.77 -2.37
C SER A 204 12.83 -24.43 -3.17
N ALA A 205 12.77 -24.36 -4.51
CA ALA A 205 13.79 -24.92 -5.39
C ALA A 205 14.87 -23.90 -5.80
N LEU A 206 14.66 -22.61 -5.51
CA LEU A 206 15.62 -21.56 -5.82
C LEU A 206 16.79 -21.56 -4.82
N PRO A 207 18.03 -21.27 -5.27
CA PRO A 207 19.19 -21.17 -4.39
C PRO A 207 19.20 -19.82 -3.66
N LEU A 208 18.20 -19.61 -2.79
CA LEU A 208 18.06 -18.39 -1.98
C LEU A 208 19.17 -18.33 -0.92
N THR A 209 19.77 -17.16 -0.78
CA THR A 209 20.92 -16.89 0.09
C THR A 209 20.61 -15.92 1.22
N GLY A 210 19.40 -15.36 1.26
CA GLY A 210 19.00 -14.30 2.18
C GLY A 210 19.40 -12.90 1.70
N ASN A 211 19.99 -12.78 0.51
CA ASN A 211 20.42 -11.50 -0.05
C ASN A 211 19.23 -10.75 -0.69
N VAL A 212 18.46 -10.05 0.15
CA VAL A 212 17.31 -9.27 -0.31
C VAL A 212 17.75 -7.97 -0.97
N SER A 213 17.80 -7.98 -2.31
CA SER A 213 18.04 -6.78 -3.11
C SER A 213 16.78 -5.91 -3.20
N ARG A 214 16.96 -4.58 -3.17
CA ARG A 214 15.87 -3.63 -3.42
C ARG A 214 15.41 -3.77 -4.88
N LEU A 215 14.12 -4.06 -5.06
CA LEU A 215 13.51 -4.11 -6.39
C LEU A 215 13.39 -2.69 -6.94
N ALA A 216 13.42 -2.56 -8.27
CA ALA A 216 13.32 -1.26 -8.92
C ALA A 216 11.95 -0.62 -8.59
N THR A 217 11.98 0.60 -8.07
CA THR A 217 10.79 1.43 -7.87
C THR A 217 10.79 2.57 -8.87
N GLN A 218 9.62 2.90 -9.43
CA GLN A 218 9.49 4.06 -10.30
C GLN A 218 9.37 5.34 -9.47
N PRO A 219 9.95 6.47 -9.93
CA PRO A 219 9.90 7.72 -9.20
C PRO A 219 8.46 8.25 -9.11
N SER A 220 8.11 8.78 -7.94
CA SER A 220 6.83 9.44 -7.73
C SER A 220 6.65 10.68 -8.61
N SER A 221 5.41 10.90 -9.01
CA SER A 221 5.00 12.08 -9.77
C SER A 221 5.18 13.36 -8.98
N LYS A 222 5.30 14.48 -9.71
CA LYS A 222 5.30 15.82 -9.09
C LYS A 222 4.03 16.06 -8.25
N ALA A 223 2.88 15.55 -8.71
CA ALA A 223 1.62 15.72 -7.99
C ALA A 223 1.65 15.03 -6.62
N VAL A 224 2.05 13.76 -6.58
CA VAL A 224 2.17 12.99 -5.34
C VAL A 224 3.26 13.57 -4.42
N ARG A 225 4.41 13.93 -4.97
CA ARG A 225 5.48 14.61 -4.20
C ARG A 225 5.03 15.96 -3.63
N SER A 226 4.27 16.76 -4.38
CA SER A 226 3.85 18.09 -3.93
C SER A 226 2.95 18.05 -2.70
N VAL A 227 2.16 16.99 -2.53
CA VAL A 227 1.34 16.78 -1.32
C VAL A 227 2.26 16.55 -0.11
N PHE A 228 3.28 15.70 -0.27
CA PHE A 228 4.26 15.48 0.78
C PHE A 228 5.10 16.75 1.06
N ASP A 229 5.50 17.49 0.03
CA ASP A 229 6.22 18.75 0.18
C ASP A 229 5.41 19.77 0.99
N GLN A 230 4.10 19.83 0.77
CA GLN A 230 3.21 20.68 1.56
C GLN A 230 3.16 20.23 3.03
N ALA A 231 3.09 18.92 3.29
CA ALA A 231 3.15 18.38 4.64
C ALA A 231 4.49 18.71 5.33
N CYS A 232 5.62 18.58 4.63
CA CYS A 232 6.95 18.96 5.15
C CYS A 232 7.05 20.45 5.48
N ARG A 233 6.40 21.34 4.72
CA ARG A 233 6.35 22.76 5.06
C ARG A 233 5.57 23.04 6.35
N ALA A 234 4.49 22.28 6.59
CA ALA A 234 3.71 22.39 7.81
C ALA A 234 4.40 21.72 9.01
N ASN A 235 5.19 20.67 8.77
CA ASN A 235 5.97 19.96 9.77
C ASN A 235 7.37 19.56 9.22
N PRO A 236 8.41 20.38 9.47
CA PRO A 236 9.75 20.14 8.94
C PRO A 236 10.39 18.81 9.36
N ALA A 237 9.98 18.20 10.48
CA ALA A 237 10.48 16.89 10.90
C ALA A 237 10.18 15.77 9.88
N LEU A 238 9.14 15.94 9.06
CA LEU A 238 8.79 15.00 7.98
C LEU A 238 9.85 14.95 6.87
N GLU A 239 10.70 15.97 6.74
CA GLU A 239 11.76 16.01 5.72
C GLU A 239 12.74 14.83 5.87
N ALA A 240 13.00 14.40 7.11
CA ALA A 240 13.85 13.24 7.41
C ALA A 240 13.30 11.94 6.79
N LEU A 241 11.99 11.87 6.51
CA LEU A 241 11.33 10.68 5.98
C LEU A 241 11.50 10.50 4.47
N ARG A 242 12.04 11.48 3.73
CA ARG A 242 12.15 11.43 2.25
C ARG A 242 12.97 10.26 1.71
N ARG A 243 13.88 9.73 2.52
CA ARG A 243 14.76 8.62 2.14
C ARG A 243 14.27 7.28 2.67
N LEU A 244 13.19 7.28 3.46
CA LEU A 244 12.62 6.04 3.95
C LEU A 244 12.01 5.27 2.79
N THR A 245 12.24 3.97 2.86
CA THR A 245 11.68 2.98 1.96
C THR A 245 10.94 1.96 2.79
N ILE A 246 9.99 1.25 2.18
CA ILE A 246 9.29 0.20 2.92
C ILE A 246 10.25 -0.88 3.41
N TYR A 247 11.41 -1.06 2.77
CA TYR A 247 12.44 -2.03 3.17
C TYR A 247 12.99 -1.73 4.56
N ASP A 248 13.00 -0.47 4.99
CA ASP A 248 13.51 -0.06 6.30
C ASP A 248 12.58 -0.52 7.45
N ASP A 249 11.34 -0.92 7.14
CA ASP A 249 10.37 -1.49 8.10
C ASP A 249 10.46 -3.03 8.26
N TYR A 250 11.39 -3.67 7.54
CA TYR A 250 11.59 -5.13 7.57
C TYR A 250 12.98 -5.47 8.07
N SER A 251 13.06 -6.49 8.94
CA SER A 251 14.33 -7.10 9.34
C SER A 251 14.63 -8.27 8.42
N PHE A 252 15.35 -8.01 7.33
CA PHE A 252 15.89 -9.05 6.45
C PHE A 252 17.23 -9.52 7.03
N ALA A 253 17.14 -10.31 8.09
CA ALA A 253 18.28 -11.01 8.68
C ALA A 253 18.24 -12.48 8.26
#